data_AF-X0UH46-F1
#
_entry.id   AF-X0UH46-F1
#
_cell.length_a   1.000
_cell.length_b   1.000
_cell.length_c   1.000
_cell.angle_alpha   90.00
_cell.angle_beta   90.00
_cell.angle_gamma   90.00
#
_symmetry.space_group_name_H-M   'P 1'
#
loop_
_entity.id
_entity.type
_entity.pdbx_description
1 polymer ?
#
loop_
_entity_poly.entity_id
_entity_poly.type
_entity_poly.pdbx_seq_one_letter_code
_entity_poly.pdbx_strand_id
1 'polypeptide(L)'
;MITSVTRDDVSDGGAEQFAQTIKETKKINGKEIRVEVLIPDFKGSLPSLKKVIEAKPDVLNHNLETISHLYPQVRPQADYERSLELLKRSKELDSSIYSKSGLMVGLGESFTEVIKTMENLREVECNILTIGQYLRPSSQHLAVKEFVTPAR
;
A
#
# COMPACT_ATOMS: atom_id res chain seq x y z
N MET A 1 -6.20 1.50 -12.18
CA MET A 1 -5.79 1.04 -10.84
C MET A 1 -6.63 -0.17 -10.47
N ILE A 2 -6.02 -1.22 -9.92
CA ILE A 2 -6.70 -2.45 -9.47
C ILE A 2 -6.46 -2.58 -7.96
N THR A 3 -7.50 -2.88 -7.18
CA THR A 3 -7.40 -3.13 -5.74
C THR A 3 -8.38 -4.21 -5.33
N SER A 4 -8.23 -4.75 -4.11
CA SER A 4 -9.13 -5.76 -3.57
C SER A 4 -9.24 -5.65 -2.05
N VAL A 5 -10.21 -6.37 -1.49
CA VAL A 5 -10.17 -6.76 -0.09
C VAL A 5 -9.06 -7.79 0.15
N THR A 6 -8.57 -7.90 1.39
CA THR A 6 -7.68 -8.99 1.79
C THR A 6 -8.41 -10.32 1.70
N ARG A 7 -7.75 -11.35 1.18
CA ARG A 7 -8.31 -12.70 0.97
C ARG A 7 -7.58 -13.74 1.81
N ASP A 8 -7.63 -13.55 3.12
CA ASP A 8 -7.04 -14.45 4.12
C ASP A 8 -7.66 -15.86 4.13
N ASP A 9 -8.82 -16.00 3.49
CA ASP A 9 -9.53 -17.26 3.29
C ASP A 9 -8.90 -18.16 2.21
N VAL A 10 -7.99 -17.64 1.38
CA VAL A 10 -7.26 -18.44 0.38
C VAL A 10 -5.75 -18.47 0.68
N SER A 11 -5.10 -19.56 0.25
CA SER A 11 -3.73 -19.88 0.64
C SER A 11 -2.66 -18.88 0.15
N ASP A 12 -2.90 -18.17 -0.94
CA ASP A 12 -1.99 -17.17 -1.50
C ASP A 12 -2.43 -15.72 -1.23
N GLY A 13 -3.41 -15.53 -0.33
CA GLY A 13 -3.92 -14.20 0.01
C GLY A 13 -4.58 -13.45 -1.15
N GLY A 14 -4.92 -14.13 -2.25
CA GLY A 14 -5.48 -13.54 -3.46
C GLY A 14 -4.43 -13.08 -4.48
N ALA A 15 -3.15 -13.39 -4.30
CA ALA A 15 -2.08 -12.97 -5.20
C ALA A 15 -2.28 -13.46 -6.65
N GLU A 16 -2.80 -14.67 -6.86
CA GLU A 16 -3.16 -15.17 -8.19
C GLU A 16 -4.18 -14.28 -8.89
N GLN A 17 -5.20 -13.82 -8.18
CA GLN A 17 -6.23 -12.96 -8.75
C GLN A 17 -5.64 -11.64 -9.24
N PHE A 18 -4.73 -11.03 -8.47
CA PHE A 18 -3.98 -9.85 -8.90
C PHE A 18 -3.17 -10.14 -10.16
N ALA A 19 -2.39 -11.23 -10.16
CA ALA A 19 -1.53 -11.60 -11.27
C ALA A 19 -2.32 -11.82 -12.57
N GLN A 20 -3.43 -12.54 -12.51
CA GLN A 20 -4.32 -12.75 -13.65
C GLN A 20 -4.95 -11.45 -14.13
N THR A 21 -5.46 -10.62 -13.22
CA THR A 21 -6.08 -9.34 -13.58
C THR A 21 -5.09 -8.40 -14.27
N ILE A 22 -3.83 -8.34 -13.80
CA ILE A 22 -2.76 -7.57 -14.47
C ILE A 22 -2.55 -8.09 -15.90
N LYS A 23 -2.35 -9.41 -16.06
CA LYS A 23 -2.08 -10.04 -17.35
C LYS A 23 -3.22 -9.82 -18.34
N GLU A 24 -4.46 -10.05 -17.93
CA GLU A 24 -5.63 -9.83 -18.80
C GLU A 24 -5.79 -8.35 -19.16
N THR A 25 -5.61 -7.43 -18.21
CA THR A 25 -5.67 -5.99 -18.50
C THR A 25 -4.65 -5.58 -19.55
N LYS A 26 -3.40 -6.08 -19.45
CA LYS A 26 -2.34 -5.75 -20.41
C LYS A 26 -2.57 -6.34 -21.81
N LYS A 27 -3.37 -7.39 -21.96
CA LYS A 27 -3.74 -7.96 -23.27
C LYS A 27 -4.70 -7.08 -24.07
N ILE A 28 -5.56 -6.31 -23.40
CA ILE A 28 -6.67 -5.58 -24.05
C ILE A 28 -6.17 -4.50 -25.03
N ASN A 29 -5.01 -3.87 -24.78
CA ASN A 29 -4.53 -2.78 -25.63
C ASN A 29 -2.99 -2.75 -25.82
N GLY A 30 -2.38 -3.89 -26.12
CA GLY A 30 -1.05 -3.93 -26.75
C GLY A 30 0.13 -3.30 -25.97
N LYS A 31 0.09 -3.28 -24.63
CA LYS A 31 1.08 -2.67 -23.70
C LYS A 31 0.99 -1.15 -23.47
N GLU A 32 0.02 -0.44 -24.06
CA GLU A 32 -0.15 1.00 -23.77
C GLU A 32 -0.72 1.25 -22.37
N ILE A 33 -1.54 0.32 -21.87
CA ILE A 33 -2.17 0.44 -20.56
C ILE A 33 -1.11 0.21 -19.47
N ARG A 34 -0.89 1.25 -18.66
CA ARG A 34 -0.15 1.12 -17.41
C ARG A 34 -1.06 0.63 -16.29
N VAL A 35 -0.59 -0.36 -15.55
CA VAL A 35 -1.33 -1.02 -14.48
C VAL A 35 -0.69 -0.70 -13.13
N GLU A 36 -1.43 0.04 -12.29
CA GLU A 36 -1.16 0.14 -10.85
C GLU A 36 -2.01 -0.88 -10.10
N VAL A 37 -1.39 -1.64 -9.20
CA VAL A 37 -2.08 -2.52 -8.24
C VAL A 37 -1.89 -2.01 -6.81
N LEU A 38 -2.95 -1.97 -6.02
CA LEU A 38 -2.91 -1.74 -4.58
C LEU A 38 -3.20 -3.07 -3.87
N ILE A 39 -2.16 -3.66 -3.29
CA ILE A 39 -2.17 -5.02 -2.72
C ILE A 39 -2.25 -5.01 -1.18
N PRO A 40 -2.80 -6.08 -0.56
CA PRO A 40 -2.64 -6.31 0.87
C PRO A 40 -1.19 -6.67 1.22
N ASP A 41 -0.91 -6.89 2.50
CA ASP A 41 0.44 -7.27 2.96
C ASP A 41 0.78 -8.75 2.72
N PHE A 42 -0.18 -9.54 2.23
CA PHE A 42 -0.11 -11.00 2.08
C PHE A 42 0.42 -11.73 3.33
N LYS A 43 0.23 -11.16 4.53
CA LYS A 43 0.83 -11.64 5.79
C LYS A 43 2.34 -11.86 5.68
N GLY A 44 3.04 -11.10 4.83
CA GLY A 44 4.48 -11.20 4.61
C GLY A 44 4.92 -12.37 3.72
N SER A 45 3.97 -13.03 3.04
CA SER A 45 4.24 -14.16 2.14
C SER A 45 5.03 -13.72 0.91
N LEU A 46 6.33 -14.03 0.91
CA LEU A 46 7.22 -13.78 -0.22
C LEU A 46 6.75 -14.48 -1.52
N PRO A 47 6.27 -15.73 -1.53
CA PRO A 47 5.73 -16.35 -2.74
C PRO A 47 4.54 -15.58 -3.33
N SER A 48 3.66 -15.05 -2.49
CA SER A 48 2.48 -14.27 -2.91
C SER A 48 2.90 -12.94 -3.52
N LEU A 49 3.82 -12.22 -2.87
CA LEU A 49 4.39 -10.98 -3.42
C LEU A 49 5.07 -11.22 -4.77
N LYS A 50 5.92 -12.27 -4.86
CA LYS A 50 6.65 -12.63 -6.08
C LYS A 50 5.70 -12.88 -7.24
N LYS A 51 4.59 -13.59 -6.99
CA LYS A 51 3.57 -13.87 -8.00
C LYS A 51 2.98 -12.59 -8.61
N VAL A 52 2.69 -11.57 -7.79
CA VAL A 52 2.18 -10.27 -8.29
C VAL A 52 3.26 -9.54 -9.10
N ILE A 53 4.51 -9.53 -8.62
CA ILE A 53 5.64 -8.87 -9.30
C ILE A 53 5.94 -9.52 -10.65
N GLU A 54 5.87 -10.85 -10.76
CA GLU A 54 6.05 -11.58 -12.01
C GLU A 54 4.97 -11.28 -13.06
N ALA A 55 3.80 -10.79 -12.64
CA ALA A 55 2.78 -10.29 -13.56
C ALA A 55 3.10 -8.90 -14.13
N LYS A 56 4.20 -8.26 -13.67
CA LYS A 56 4.76 -7.00 -14.16
C LYS A 56 3.77 -5.84 -14.14
N PRO A 57 3.18 -5.48 -12.98
CA PRO A 57 2.52 -4.18 -12.85
C PRO A 57 3.51 -3.04 -13.12
N ASP A 58 3.02 -1.89 -13.56
CA ASP A 58 3.84 -0.69 -13.76
C ASP A 58 4.09 0.02 -12.43
N VAL A 59 3.12 -0.06 -11.51
CA VAL A 59 3.22 0.43 -10.14
C VAL A 59 2.68 -0.63 -9.18
N LEU A 60 3.47 -0.99 -8.18
CA LEU A 60 3.06 -1.80 -7.03
C LEU A 60 2.85 -0.87 -5.83
N ASN A 61 1.60 -0.73 -5.43
CA ASN A 61 1.16 0.11 -4.32
C ASN A 61 0.82 -0.76 -3.10
N HIS A 62 1.36 -0.40 -1.94
CA HIS A 62 0.95 -0.91 -0.64
C HIS A 62 0.96 0.26 0.36
N ASN A 63 -0.23 0.66 0.80
CA ASN A 63 -0.35 1.78 1.73
C ASN A 63 0.10 1.37 3.14
N LEU A 64 0.82 2.25 3.82
CA LEU A 64 0.98 2.20 5.28
C LEU A 64 -0.28 2.72 5.99
N GLU A 65 -0.99 3.66 5.37
CA GLU A 65 -2.18 4.36 5.85
C GLU A 65 -1.94 5.34 7.01
N THR A 66 -1.07 5.02 7.96
CA THR A 66 -0.80 5.90 9.11
C THR A 66 0.62 5.66 9.69
N ILE A 67 0.94 6.42 10.73
CA ILE A 67 2.18 6.32 11.49
C ILE A 67 2.22 5.05 12.37
N SER A 68 3.42 4.60 12.74
CA SER A 68 3.62 3.37 13.52
C SER A 68 2.82 3.33 14.85
N HIS A 69 2.75 4.45 15.58
CA HIS A 69 2.02 4.54 16.85
C HIS A 69 0.50 4.33 16.69
N LEU A 70 -0.10 4.79 15.59
CA LEU A 70 -1.54 4.65 15.35
C LEU A 70 -1.91 3.33 14.67
N TYR A 71 -0.93 2.55 14.23
CA TYR A 71 -1.15 1.33 13.45
C TYR A 71 -2.09 0.32 14.13
N PRO A 72 -1.93 -0.01 15.42
CA PRO A 72 -2.82 -0.98 16.09
C PRO A 72 -4.28 -0.52 16.14
N GLN A 73 -4.53 0.80 16.12
CA GLN A 73 -5.87 1.37 16.16
C GLN A 73 -6.49 1.46 14.76
N VAL A 74 -5.70 1.87 13.77
CA VAL A 74 -6.17 2.11 12.39
C VAL A 74 -6.20 0.82 11.58
N ARG A 75 -5.25 -0.10 11.80
CA ARG A 75 -5.07 -1.35 11.06
C ARG A 75 -4.76 -2.52 11.99
N PRO A 76 -5.69 -2.96 12.85
CA PRO A 76 -5.44 -3.97 13.88
C PRO A 76 -4.97 -5.34 13.36
N GLN A 77 -5.14 -5.65 12.08
CA GLN A 77 -4.73 -6.91 11.45
C GLN A 77 -3.42 -6.78 10.65
N ALA A 78 -2.90 -5.57 10.48
CA ALA A 78 -1.67 -5.31 9.74
C ALA A 78 -0.51 -5.03 10.69
N ASP A 79 0.71 -5.13 10.18
CA ASP A 79 1.94 -4.81 10.91
C ASP A 79 2.75 -3.77 10.13
N TYR A 80 3.23 -2.72 10.82
CA TYR A 80 3.91 -1.58 10.20
C TYR A 80 5.23 -2.00 9.56
N GLU A 81 6.05 -2.77 10.28
CA GLU A 81 7.35 -3.24 9.79
C GLU A 81 7.18 -4.24 8.64
N ARG A 82 6.19 -5.13 8.71
CA ARG A 82 5.83 -6.04 7.62
C ARG A 82 5.45 -5.28 6.34
N SER A 83 4.77 -4.16 6.49
CA SER A 83 4.33 -3.33 5.37
C SER A 83 5.51 -2.59 4.72
N LEU A 84 6.46 -2.10 5.52
CA LEU A 84 7.74 -1.56 5.03
C LEU A 84 8.59 -2.63 4.34
N GLU A 85 8.72 -3.80 4.97
CA GLU A 85 9.47 -4.95 4.44
C GLU A 85 8.89 -5.44 3.11
N LEU A 86 7.56 -5.41 2.93
CA LEU A 86 6.93 -5.73 1.65
C LEU A 86 7.39 -4.77 0.54
N LEU A 87 7.40 -3.46 0.81
CA LEU A 87 7.85 -2.46 -0.16
C LEU A 87 9.34 -2.64 -0.48
N LYS A 88 10.16 -2.90 0.54
CA LYS A 88 11.58 -3.22 0.37
C LYS A 88 11.79 -4.44 -0.53
N ARG A 89 11.14 -5.55 -0.21
CA ARG A 89 11.21 -6.79 -1.01
C ARG A 89 10.71 -6.58 -2.42
N SER A 90 9.72 -5.73 -2.63
CA SER A 90 9.24 -5.43 -3.99
C SER A 90 10.35 -4.84 -4.86
N LYS A 91 11.20 -3.99 -4.27
CA LYS A 91 12.36 -3.39 -4.94
C LYS A 91 13.51 -4.37 -5.14
N GLU A 92 13.77 -5.23 -4.16
CA GLU A 92 14.77 -6.29 -4.28
C GLU A 92 14.41 -7.32 -5.38
N LEU A 93 13.12 -7.61 -5.55
CA LEU A 93 12.63 -8.56 -6.55
C LEU A 93 12.61 -7.97 -7.96
N ASP A 94 12.18 -6.71 -8.12
CA ASP A 94 12.19 -6.00 -9.40
C ASP A 94 12.22 -4.49 -9.23
N SER A 95 13.43 -3.92 -9.30
CA SER A 95 13.65 -2.48 -9.15
C SER A 95 13.03 -1.63 -10.27
N SER A 96 12.66 -2.24 -11.41
CA SER A 96 12.04 -1.54 -12.54
C SER A 96 10.56 -1.19 -12.30
N ILE A 97 9.90 -1.87 -11.36
CA ILE A 97 8.51 -1.58 -10.98
C ILE A 97 8.52 -0.42 -9.98
N TYR A 98 7.70 0.62 -10.21
CA TYR A 98 7.58 1.70 -9.24
C TYR A 98 6.84 1.23 -7.99
N SER A 99 7.40 1.47 -6.81
CA SER A 99 6.71 1.24 -5.55
C SER A 99 5.95 2.51 -5.12
N LYS A 100 4.78 2.32 -4.53
CA LYS A 100 3.94 3.41 -4.03
C LYS A 100 3.39 3.08 -2.65
N SER A 101 3.19 4.11 -1.84
CA SER A 101 2.46 4.02 -0.59
C SER A 101 1.57 5.26 -0.38
N GLY A 102 0.71 5.17 0.62
CA GLY A 102 -0.26 6.19 0.98
C GLY A 102 -0.33 6.37 2.50
N LEU A 103 -0.56 7.63 2.90
CA LEU A 103 -0.84 8.03 4.29
C LEU A 103 -2.14 8.83 4.32
N MET A 104 -2.93 8.57 5.34
CA MET A 104 -4.06 9.40 5.73
C MET A 104 -3.68 10.26 6.94
N VAL A 105 -3.91 11.57 6.83
CA VAL A 105 -3.70 12.54 7.91
C VAL A 105 -5.02 12.99 8.52
N GLY A 106 -4.99 13.50 9.75
CA GLY A 106 -6.17 13.86 10.53
C GLY A 106 -6.67 12.75 11.48
N LEU A 107 -5.85 11.72 11.73
CA LEU A 107 -6.13 10.61 12.64
C LEU A 107 -5.55 10.81 14.05
N GLY A 108 -4.75 11.87 14.24
CA GLY A 108 -4.14 12.24 15.52
C GLY A 108 -2.61 12.14 15.53
N GLU A 109 -2.02 11.94 14.36
CA GLU A 109 -0.58 11.96 14.14
C GLU A 109 0.02 13.36 14.32
N SER A 110 1.23 13.45 14.85
CA SER A 110 2.00 14.69 14.81
C SER A 110 2.71 14.86 13.47
N PHE A 111 3.02 16.11 13.10
CA PHE A 111 3.81 16.40 11.89
C PHE A 111 5.15 15.66 11.89
N THR A 112 5.84 15.62 13.02
CA THR A 112 7.12 14.91 13.17
C THR A 112 7.00 13.41 12.96
N GLU A 113 5.91 12.79 13.40
CA GLU A 113 5.68 11.36 13.14
C GLU A 113 5.38 11.10 11.66
N VAL A 114 4.66 11.99 10.98
CA VAL A 114 4.45 11.90 9.53
C VAL A 114 5.79 11.98 8.79
N ILE A 115 6.64 12.96 9.12
CA ILE A 115 7.99 13.06 8.55
C ILE A 115 8.79 11.78 8.81
N LYS A 116 8.71 11.22 10.03
CA LYS A 116 9.42 9.97 10.33
C LYS A 116 8.91 8.80 9.48
N THR A 117 7.60 8.70 9.26
CA THR A 117 7.06 7.69 8.34
C THR A 117 7.50 7.91 6.89
N MET A 118 7.63 9.16 6.45
CA MET A 118 8.20 9.48 5.12
C MET A 118 9.67 9.05 5.01
N GLU A 119 10.48 9.26 6.05
CA GLU A 119 11.87 8.78 6.10
C GLU A 119 11.91 7.26 6.01
N ASN A 120 11.12 6.53 6.80
CA ASN A 120 11.08 5.08 6.76
C ASN A 120 10.66 4.56 5.37
N LEU A 121 9.70 5.20 4.71
CA LEU A 121 9.32 4.87 3.33
C LEU A 121 10.47 5.12 2.33
N ARG A 122 11.25 6.18 2.54
CA ARG A 122 12.42 6.50 1.71
C ARG A 122 13.56 5.49 1.93
N GLU A 123 13.75 5.01 3.16
CA GLU A 123 14.73 3.98 3.52
C GLU A 123 14.46 2.64 2.82
N VAL A 124 13.19 2.29 2.59
CA VAL A 124 12.78 1.10 1.81
C VAL A 124 12.60 1.39 0.30
N GLU A 125 13.14 2.51 -0.16
CA GLU A 125 13.13 2.93 -1.56
C GLU A 125 11.73 3.08 -2.20
N CYS A 126 10.72 3.47 -1.41
CA CYS A 126 9.40 3.82 -1.94
C CYS A 126 9.49 4.99 -2.93
N ASN A 127 8.95 4.86 -4.16
CA ASN A 127 9.08 5.91 -5.17
C ASN A 127 8.03 7.00 -5.08
N ILE A 128 6.79 6.61 -4.80
CA ILE A 128 5.63 7.50 -4.85
C ILE A 128 4.95 7.47 -3.48
N LEU A 129 4.69 8.64 -2.93
CA LEU A 129 3.90 8.80 -1.71
C LEU A 129 2.71 9.69 -1.99
N THR A 130 1.52 9.24 -1.57
CA THR A 130 0.32 10.08 -1.51
C THR A 130 -0.05 10.37 -0.07
N ILE A 131 -0.37 11.62 0.24
CA ILE A 131 -0.85 12.04 1.56
C ILE A 131 -2.22 12.67 1.36
N GLY A 132 -3.24 12.12 2.02
CA GLY A 132 -4.63 12.57 1.89
C GLY A 132 -5.30 12.76 3.25
N GLN A 133 -6.30 13.64 3.31
CA GLN A 133 -7.11 13.83 4.51
C GLN A 133 -7.97 12.57 4.78
N TYR A 134 -7.94 12.08 6.02
CA TYR A 134 -8.87 11.08 6.49
C TYR A 134 -10.30 11.66 6.52
N LEU A 135 -11.21 11.01 5.80
CA LEU A 135 -12.63 11.29 5.84
C LEU A 135 -13.35 10.11 6.48
N ARG A 136 -14.01 10.37 7.60
CA ARG A 136 -14.72 9.36 8.37
C ARG A 136 -15.89 8.78 7.57
N PRO A 137 -15.90 7.47 7.25
CA PRO A 137 -16.98 6.88 6.46
C PRO A 137 -18.34 6.86 7.19
N SER A 138 -18.33 6.64 8.50
CA SER A 138 -19.54 6.64 9.34
C SER A 138 -19.20 6.86 10.81
N SER A 139 -20.22 7.07 11.65
CA SER A 139 -20.08 7.20 13.10
C SER A 139 -19.50 5.97 13.83
N GLN A 140 -19.40 4.83 13.15
CA GLN A 140 -18.79 3.61 13.68
C GLN A 140 -17.27 3.54 13.46
N HIS A 141 -16.72 4.39 12.59
CA HIS A 141 -15.29 4.44 12.29
C HIS A 141 -14.58 5.45 13.20
N LEU A 142 -13.25 5.44 13.21
CA LEU A 142 -12.43 6.41 13.95
C LEU A 142 -12.89 7.84 13.69
N ALA A 143 -12.92 8.67 14.74
CA ALA A 143 -13.26 10.07 14.59
C ALA A 143 -12.11 10.83 13.92
N VAL A 144 -12.43 11.77 13.03
CA VAL A 144 -11.46 12.76 12.54
C VAL A 144 -10.96 13.55 13.74
N LYS A 145 -9.64 13.59 13.95
CA LYS A 145 -9.00 14.38 15.00
C LYS A 145 -8.75 15.81 14.56
N GLU A 146 -8.35 15.99 13.31
CA GLU A 146 -8.17 17.31 12.69
C GLU A 146 -8.40 17.26 11.18
N PHE A 147 -8.78 18.41 10.62
CA PHE A 147 -8.72 18.65 9.18
C PHE A 147 -7.43 19.41 8.89
N VAL A 148 -6.45 18.74 8.28
CA VAL A 148 -5.14 19.33 7.99
C VAL A 148 -5.29 20.42 6.94
N THR A 149 -4.76 21.61 7.24
CA THR A 149 -4.83 22.77 6.35
C THR A 149 -3.80 22.67 5.22
N PRO A 150 -4.07 23.20 4.02
CA PRO A 150 -3.09 23.20 2.92
C PRO A 150 -1.76 23.91 3.19
N ALA A 151 -1.71 24.80 4.19
CA ALA A 151 -0.50 25.56 4.53
C ALA A 151 0.49 24.81 5.44
N ARG A 152 0.09 23.65 5.96
CA ARG A 152 0.91 22.76 6.79
C ARG A 152 1.48 21.65 5.93
#